data_AF-A0A2K1Q4F8-F1
#
_entry.id   AF-A0A2K1Q4F8-F1
#
_cell.length_a   1.000
_cell.length_b   1.000
_cell.length_c   1.000
_cell.angle_alpha   90.00
_cell.angle_beta   90.00
_cell.angle_gamma   90.00
#
_symmetry.space_group_name_H-M   'P 1'
#
loop_
_entity.id
_entity.type
_entity.pdbx_description
1 polymer ?
#
loop_
_entity_poly.entity_id
_entity_poly.type
_entity_poly.pdbx_seq_one_letter_code
_entity_poly.pdbx_strand_id
1 'polypeptide(L)' 'HSAAGFSITGTLKSVGFRHGRWLDTVIMQRTLGQGDATFPESTG' A
#
# COMPACT_ATOMS: atom_id res chain seq x y z
N HIS A 1 -5.95 -9.63 -0.80
CA HIS A 1 -5.67 -8.26 -0.29
C HIS A 1 -6.94 -7.54 0.13
N SER A 2 -7.87 -7.23 -0.79
CA SER A 2 -9.10 -6.49 -0.44
C SER A 2 -9.96 -7.18 0.61
N ALA A 3 -10.22 -8.49 0.48
CA ALA A 3 -10.95 -9.27 1.49
C ALA A 3 -10.25 -9.32 2.87
N ALA A 4 -8.94 -9.05 2.91
CA ALA A 4 -8.15 -8.97 4.13
C ALA A 4 -8.04 -7.53 4.69
N GLY A 5 -8.85 -6.58 4.17
CA GLY A 5 -8.92 -5.20 4.66
C GLY A 5 -7.91 -4.23 4.04
N PHE A 6 -7.25 -4.58 2.92
CA PHE A 6 -6.36 -3.66 2.22
C PHE A 6 -7.13 -2.81 1.19
N SER A 7 -6.81 -1.52 1.11
CA SER A 7 -7.27 -0.58 0.09
C SER A 7 -6.13 -0.17 -0.84
N ILE A 8 -6.44 0.26 -2.07
CA ILE A 8 -5.44 0.79 -3.00
C ILE A 8 -5.02 2.19 -2.53
N THR A 9 -3.72 2.44 -2.44
CA THR A 9 -3.16 3.76 -2.12
C THR A 9 -2.45 4.41 -3.31
N GLY A 10 -2.10 3.63 -4.33
CA GLY A 10 -1.49 4.17 -5.53
C GLY A 10 -1.20 3.11 -6.60
N THR A 11 -0.79 3.59 -7.76
CA THR A 11 -0.29 2.73 -8.84
C THR A 11 0.92 3.38 -9.49
N LEU A 12 2.05 2.68 -9.46
CA LEU A 12 3.23 3.06 -10.21
C LEU A 12 3.08 2.53 -11.64
N LYS A 13 2.99 3.42 -12.61
CA LYS A 13 2.73 3.08 -14.01
C LYS A 13 4.01 2.67 -14.74
N SER A 14 3.96 1.57 -15.49
CA SER A 14 5.06 1.09 -16.34
C SER A 14 6.43 1.03 -15.63
N VAL A 15 6.46 0.57 -14.38
CA VAL A 15 7.68 0.57 -13.55
C VAL A 15 8.48 -0.73 -13.67
N GLY A 16 7.86 -1.80 -14.19
CA GLY A 16 8.52 -3.08 -14.45
C GLY A 16 8.42 -3.49 -15.91
N PHE A 17 9.46 -4.11 -16.46
CA PHE A 17 9.42 -4.74 -17.78
C PHE A 17 9.69 -6.24 -17.66
N ARG A 18 8.73 -7.07 -18.11
CA ARG A 18 8.87 -8.54 -18.07
C ARG A 18 8.05 -9.18 -19.19
N HIS A 19 8.59 -10.24 -19.81
CA HIS A 19 7.96 -10.97 -20.91
C HIS A 19 7.46 -10.07 -22.04
N GLY A 20 8.28 -9.09 -22.43
CA GLY A 20 7.99 -8.21 -23.57
C GLY A 20 6.94 -7.12 -23.32
N ARG A 21 6.53 -6.89 -22.07
CA ARG A 21 5.56 -5.83 -21.73
C ARG A 21 5.96 -5.03 -20.50
N TRP A 22 5.55 -3.77 -20.50
CA TRP A 22 5.55 -2.92 -19.31
C TRP A 22 4.41 -3.34 -18.36
N LEU A 23 4.68 -3.24 -17.07
CA LEU A 23 3.80 -3.62 -15.99
C LEU A 23 3.64 -2.48 -15.00
N ASP A 24 2.41 -2.31 -14.54
CA ASP A 24 2.09 -1.45 -13.41
C ASP A 24 2.29 -2.21 -12.10
N THR A 25 2.66 -1.48 -11.05
CA THR A 25 2.69 -1.98 -9.67
C THR A 25 1.64 -1.24 -8.85
N VAL A 26 0.67 -1.98 -8.29
CA VAL A 26 -0.33 -1.44 -7.37
C VAL A 26 0.21 -1.47 -5.94
N ILE A 27 0.13 -0.35 -5.24
CA ILE A 27 0.41 -0.26 -3.81
C ILE A 27 -0.91 -0.35 -3.08
N MET A 28 -0.99 -1.25 -2.10
CA MET A 28 -2.15 -1.41 -1.23
C MET A 28 -1.73 -1.27 0.23
N GLN A 29 -2.59 -0.69 1.05
CA GLN A 29 -2.35 -0.46 2.48
C GLN A 29 -3.54 -0.95 3.30
N ARG A 30 -3.27 -1.39 4.52
CA ARG A 30 -4.28 -1.70 5.53
C ARG A 30 -3.90 -0.98 6.82
N THR A 31 -4.86 -0.30 7.42
CA THR A 31 -4.68 0.29 8.74
C THR A 31 -4.62 -0.80 9.81
N LEU A 32 -3.67 -0.67 10.74
CA LEU A 32 -3.53 -1.52 11.91
C LEU A 32 -3.79 -0.68 13.17
N GLY A 33 -4.59 -1.20 14.11
CA GLY A 33 -4.95 -0.46 15.33
C GLY A 33 -5.63 0.89 15.02
N GLN A 34 -5.21 1.95 15.69
CA GLN A 34 -5.70 3.32 15.44
C GLN A 34 -5.10 3.97 14.18
N GLY A 35 -4.09 3.36 13.56
CA GLY A 35 -3.45 3.94 12.39
C GLY A 35 -2.86 5.32 12.66
N ASP A 36 -3.17 6.25 11.77
CA ASP A 36 -2.79 7.65 11.81
C ASP A 36 -3.81 8.54 12.54
N ALA A 37 -4.85 7.96 13.17
CA ALA A 37 -5.83 8.70 13.94
C ALA A 37 -5.31 9.17 15.31
N THR A 38 -4.15 8.67 15.74
CA THR A 38 -3.49 9.04 16.99
C THR A 38 -2.01 9.32 16.74
N PHE A 39 -1.43 10.23 17.53
CA PHE A 39 0.04 10.35 17.55
C PHE A 39 0.69 9.05 18.04
N PRO A 40 1.94 8.77 17.62
CA PRO A 40 2.73 7.72 18.24
C PRO A 40 2.82 7.95 19.75
N GLU A 41 2.73 6.88 20.54
CA GLU A 41 2.99 6.98 21.98
C GLU A 41 4.42 7.49 22.18
N SER A 42 4.58 8.58 22.93
CA SER A 42 5.90 9.00 23.38
C SER A 42 6.33 8.06 24.50
N THR A 43 7.19 7.09 24.20
CA THR A 43 7.88 6.33 25.24
C THR A 43 8.82 7.29 25.97
N GLY A 44 8.39 7.76 27.14
CA GLY A 44 9.24 8.47 28.10
C GLY A 44 10.09 7.52 28.92
#